data_AF-A0A2E9LKU9-F1
#
_entry.id   AF-A0A2E9LKU9-F1
#
_cell.length_a   1.000
_cell.length_b   1.000
_cell.length_c   1.000
_cell.angle_alpha   90.00
_cell.angle_beta   90.00
_cell.angle_gamma   90.00
#
_symmetry.space_group_name_H-M   'P 1'
#
loop_
_entity.id
_entity.type
_entity.pdbx_description
1 polymer ?
#
loop_
_entity_poly.entity_id
_entity_poly.type
_entity_poly.pdbx_seq_one_letter_code
_entity_poly.pdbx_strand_id
1 'polypeptide(L)' 'GHFIDWHPAPRRQYIISLSGTVDVGLEDGTVKHFVPGDARLVEDTTGKGHTTRVTGDKPAITAVIPLS' A
#
# COMPACT_ATOMS: atom_id res chain seq x y z
N GLY A 1 1.76 -0.71 -15.02
CA GLY A 1 1.52 -0.60 -13.56
C GLY A 1 0.03 -0.49 -13.31
N HIS A 2 -0.41 -0.88 -12.12
CA HIS A 2 -1.81 -0.79 -11.68
C HIS A 2 -1.96 0.40 -10.74
N PHE A 3 -3.06 1.16 -10.87
CA PHE A 3 -3.37 2.28 -9.99
C PHE A 3 -4.75 2.07 -9.36
N ILE A 4 -4.84 2.29 -8.06
CA ILE A 4 -6.07 2.32 -7.29
C ILE A 4 -6.19 3.72 -6.72
N ASP A 5 -7.27 4.41 -7.12
CA ASP A 5 -7.61 5.73 -6.60
C ASP A 5 -8.00 5.65 -5.11
N TRP A 6 -8.34 6.77 -4.48
CA TRP A 6 -8.61 6.87 -3.05
C TRP A 6 -9.56 5.79 -2.52
N HIS A 7 -9.10 5.02 -1.55
CA HIS A 7 -9.89 3.98 -0.88
C HIS A 7 -9.40 3.77 0.57
N PRO A 8 -10.32 3.47 1.51
CA PRO A 8 -9.92 2.99 2.82
C PRO A 8 -9.40 1.56 2.73
N ALA A 9 -8.53 1.20 3.67
CA ALA A 9 -8.14 -0.19 3.85
C ALA A 9 -9.34 -1.02 4.34
N PRO A 10 -9.51 -2.28 3.89
CA PRO A 10 -10.65 -3.10 4.30
C PRO A 10 -10.63 -3.48 5.78
N ARG A 11 -9.45 -3.44 6.42
CA ARG A 11 -9.20 -3.71 7.84
C ARG A 11 -7.78 -3.31 8.21
N ARG A 12 -7.50 -3.25 9.51
CA ARG A 12 -6.13 -3.12 10.01
C ARG A 12 -5.31 -4.35 9.63
N GLN A 13 -4.16 -4.15 8.99
CA GLN A 13 -3.32 -5.23 8.49
C GLN A 13 -1.89 -4.79 8.24
N TYR A 14 -0.95 -5.73 8.38
CA TYR A 14 0.40 -5.53 7.86
C TYR A 14 0.44 -5.93 6.38
N ILE A 15 1.18 -5.15 5.59
CA ILE A 15 1.55 -5.49 4.22
C ILE A 15 3.07 -5.52 4.13
N ILE A 16 3.62 -6.65 3.70
CA ILE A 16 5.05 -6.86 3.50
C ILE A 16 5.31 -6.95 2.00
N SER A 17 6.18 -6.09 1.48
CA SER A 17 6.55 -6.07 0.07
C SER A 17 7.60 -7.14 -0.22
N LEU A 18 7.30 -8.04 -1.16
CA LEU A 18 8.17 -9.17 -1.54
C LEU A 18 8.85 -8.98 -2.89
N SER A 19 8.20 -8.28 -3.82
CA SER A 19 8.76 -7.89 -5.12
C SER A 19 8.11 -6.61 -5.64
N GLY A 20 8.73 -5.97 -6.63
CA GLY A 20 8.23 -4.73 -7.24
C GLY A 20 8.24 -3.54 -6.29
N THR A 21 7.68 -2.42 -6.75
CA THR A 21 7.58 -1.18 -5.97
C THR A 21 6.14 -0.72 -5.92
N VAL A 22 5.71 -0.28 -4.74
CA VAL A 22 4.38 0.30 -4.52
C VAL A 22 4.52 1.68 -3.92
N ASP A 23 3.93 2.67 -4.58
CA ASP A 23 3.74 4.01 -4.02
C ASP A 23 2.38 4.07 -3.33
N VAL A 24 2.35 4.63 -2.13
CA VAL A 24 1.12 4.97 -1.40
C VAL A 24 1.04 6.47 -1.25
N GLY A 25 -0.01 7.08 -1.82
CA GLY A 25 -0.27 8.52 -1.70
C GLY A 25 -1.24 8.81 -0.56
N LEU A 26 -0.88 9.79 0.27
CA LEU A 26 -1.64 10.26 1.43
C LEU A 26 -2.29 11.62 1.15
N GLU A 27 -3.32 11.96 1.92
CA GLU A 27 -4.15 13.15 1.66
C GLU A 27 -3.39 14.48 1.76
N ASP A 28 -2.33 14.54 2.57
CA ASP A 28 -1.45 15.69 2.70
C ASP A 28 -0.48 15.87 1.51
N GLY A 29 -0.59 15.00 0.49
CA GLY A 29 0.29 14.98 -0.67
C GLY A 29 1.56 14.14 -0.46
N THR A 30 1.79 13.59 0.72
CA THR A 30 2.91 12.69 0.99
C THR A 30 2.79 11.43 0.14
N VAL A 31 3.91 11.01 -0.46
CA VAL A 31 4.03 9.70 -1.11
C VAL A 31 5.05 8.85 -0.36
N LYS A 32 4.63 7.65 0.04
CA LYS A 32 5.50 6.64 0.63
C LYS A 32 5.84 5.60 -0.42
N HIS A 33 7.12 5.28 -0.57
CA HIS A 33 7.62 4.28 -1.50
C HIS A 33 7.96 3.00 -0.74
N PHE A 34 7.39 1.88 -1.15
CA PHE A 34 7.64 0.57 -0.55
C PHE A 34 8.30 -0.37 -1.56
N VAL A 35 9.47 -0.89 -1.18
CA VAL A 35 10.30 -1.80 -1.96
C VAL A 35 10.38 -3.18 -1.30
N PRO A 36 10.96 -4.20 -1.96
CA PRO A 36 11.07 -5.53 -1.36
C PRO A 36 11.82 -5.50 -0.02
N GLY A 37 11.24 -6.12 1.00
CA GLY A 37 11.76 -6.12 2.37
C GLY A 37 11.04 -5.14 3.31
N ASP A 38 10.36 -4.13 2.78
CA ASP A 38 9.59 -3.20 3.61
C ASP A 38 8.32 -3.84 4.17
N ALA A 39 7.99 -3.48 5.41
CA ALA A 39 6.71 -3.79 6.03
C ALA A 39 6.00 -2.48 6.42
N ARG A 40 4.68 -2.45 6.23
CA ARG A 40 3.85 -1.31 6.66
C ARG A 40 2.59 -1.79 7.37
N LEU A 41 2.22 -1.07 8.41
CA LEU A 41 0.91 -1.18 9.04
C LEU A 41 -0.05 -0.23 8.34
N VAL A 42 -1.20 -0.74 7.92
CA VAL A 42 -2.26 0.03 7.27
C VAL A 42 -3.47 0.06 8.21
N GLU A 43 -3.91 1.26 8.61
CA GLU A 43 -4.94 1.46 9.64
C GLU A 43 -6.06 2.43 9.25
N ASP A 44 -6.00 3.00 8.05
CA ASP A 44 -6.97 3.95 7.52
C ASP A 44 -8.22 3.22 6.99
N THR A 45 -8.96 2.57 7.90
CA THR A 45 -10.09 1.70 7.57
C THR A 45 -11.41 2.44 7.33
N THR A 46 -11.40 3.77 7.44
CA THR A 46 -12.57 4.64 7.27
C THR A 46 -12.15 5.96 6.62
N GLY A 47 -13.11 6.69 6.05
CA GLY A 47 -12.83 7.96 5.39
C GLY A 47 -12.24 7.78 3.99
N LYS A 48 -11.46 8.76 3.53
CA LYS A 48 -10.89 8.81 2.17
C LYS A 48 -9.81 7.76 1.93
N GLY A 49 -9.06 7.41 2.97
CA GLY A 49 -7.98 6.44 2.93
C GLY A 49 -6.76 6.92 2.15
N HIS A 50 -6.24 6.07 1.26
CA HIS A 50 -5.02 6.30 0.48
C HIS A 50 -5.18 5.93 -0.99
N THR A 51 -4.22 6.34 -1.82
CA THR A 51 -4.05 5.81 -3.18
C THR A 51 -2.96 4.74 -3.18
N THR A 52 -3.04 3.79 -4.12
CA THR A 52 -2.01 2.76 -4.32
C THR A 52 -1.60 2.72 -5.78
N ARG A 53 -0.29 2.81 -6.06
CA ARG A 53 0.26 2.71 -7.41
C ARG A 53 1.40 1.71 -7.47
N VAL A 54 1.29 0.68 -8.31
CA VAL A 54 2.43 -0.18 -8.64
C VAL A 54 3.33 0.55 -9.63
N THR A 55 4.57 0.78 -9.26
CA THR A 55 5.59 1.47 -10.06
C THR A 55 6.70 0.51 -10.50
N GLY A 56 7.37 0.87 -11.61
CA GLY A 56 8.41 0.04 -12.23
C GLY A 56 7.88 -1.02 -13.19
N ASP A 57 8.77 -1.93 -13.60
CA ASP A 57 8.57 -2.99 -14.58
C ASP A 57 8.38 -4.38 -13.96
N LYS A 58 8.63 -4.52 -12.65
CA LYS A 58 8.45 -5.78 -11.90
C LYS A 58 7.05 -5.85 -11.28
N PRO A 59 6.38 -7.02 -11.32
CA PRO A 59 5.16 -7.24 -10.56
C PRO A 59 5.34 -6.94 -9.07
N ALA A 60 4.38 -6.22 -8.49
CA ALA A 60 4.30 -6.04 -7.05
C ALA A 60 3.67 -7.28 -6.41
N ILE A 61 4.46 -8.00 -5.61
CA ILE A 61 3.98 -9.13 -4.81
C ILE A 61 4.08 -8.72 -3.35
N THR A 62 3.00 -8.93 -2.59
CA THR A 62 2.94 -8.60 -1.17
C THR A 62 2.37 -9.75 -0.36
N ALA A 63 2.86 -9.94 0.86
CA ALA A 63 2.19 -10.75 1.87
C ALA A 63 1.33 -9.84 2.74
N VAL A 64 0.11 -10.27 3.04
CA VAL A 64 -0.85 -9.51 3.85
C VAL A 64 -1.16 -10.31 5.10
N ILE A 65 -1.00 -9.68 6.27
CA ILE A 65 -1.28 -10.28 7.57
C ILE A 65 -2.41 -9.46 8.22
N PRO A 66 -3.66 -9.96 8.18
CA PRO A 66 -4.78 -9.34 8.87
C PRO A 66 -4.50 -9.24 10.39
N LEU A 67 -4.88 -8.12 11.01
CA LEU A 67 -4.99 -8.04 12.46
C LEU A 67 -6.42 -8.41 12.89
N SER A 68 -6.53 -9.09 14.04
CA SER A 68 -7.79 -9.49 14.68
C SER A 68 -8.50 -8.32 15.34
#